data_AF-A0A935RES0-F1
#
_entry.id   AF-A0A935RES0-F1
#
_cell.length_a   1.000
_cell.length_b   1.000
_cell.length_c   1.000
_cell.angle_alpha   90.00
_cell.angle_beta   90.00
_cell.angle_gamma   90.00
#
_symmetry.space_group_name_H-M   'P 1'
#
loop_
_entity.id
_entity.type
_entity.pdbx_description
1 polymer ?
#
loop_
_entity_poly.entity_id
_entity_poly.type
_entity_poly.pdbx_seq_one_letter_code
_entity_poly.pdbx_strand_id
1 'polypeptide(L)'
;MNKSARGFTLIELLIVITVIGTLMAIALPSYSDYVLKGKLTEAMTVLSDLQVRQEAYYADNRVYSAMTPRTGQTQHFTSTAACVTGNAGQSYVCTLASTPLGYAYTINQAGAKTTTKPDGTTVQCWLKSPKGNC
;
A
#
# COMPACT_ATOMS: atom_id res chain seq x y z
N MET A 1 43.33 26.21 -32.78
CA MET A 1 42.97 27.08 -31.63
C MET A 1 42.33 26.20 -30.58
N ASN A 2 43.10 25.73 -29.61
CA ASN A 2 42.65 24.65 -28.74
C ASN A 2 42.10 25.27 -27.45
N LYS A 3 40.78 25.22 -27.26
CA LYS A 3 40.17 25.61 -25.98
C LYS A 3 40.61 24.60 -24.92
N SER A 4 41.35 25.03 -23.91
CA SER A 4 41.67 24.18 -22.76
C SER A 4 40.38 23.71 -22.10
N ALA A 5 40.17 22.40 -22.04
CA ALA A 5 39.08 21.82 -21.28
C ALA A 5 39.34 22.08 -19.79
N ARG A 6 38.53 22.96 -19.17
CA ARG A 6 38.54 23.13 -17.72
C ARG A 6 37.89 21.92 -17.09
N GLY A 7 38.67 21.11 -16.39
CA GLY A 7 38.15 20.03 -15.56
C GLY A 7 37.44 20.57 -14.31
N PHE A 8 36.48 19.80 -13.80
CA PHE A 8 35.85 20.05 -12.50
C PHE A 8 36.88 19.88 -11.38
N THR A 9 36.82 20.70 -10.32
CA THR A 9 37.64 20.48 -9.13
C THR A 9 37.00 19.45 -8.21
N LEU A 10 37.85 18.75 -7.44
CA LEU A 10 37.40 17.78 -6.43
C LEU A 10 36.58 18.45 -5.32
N ILE A 11 36.88 19.72 -4.99
CA ILE A 11 36.17 20.49 -3.97
C ILE A 11 34.75 20.91 -4.42
N GLU A 12 34.55 21.30 -5.68
CA GLU A 12 33.21 21.56 -6.24
C GLU A 12 32.34 20.28 -6.17
N LEU A 13 32.90 19.14 -6.57
CA LEU A 13 32.18 17.87 -6.60
C LEU A 13 31.83 17.39 -5.18
N LEU A 14 32.72 17.61 -4.20
CA LEU A 14 32.45 17.32 -2.78
C LEU A 14 31.31 18.17 -2.22
N ILE A 15 31.28 19.48 -2.50
CA ILE A 15 30.19 20.38 -2.09
C ILE A 15 28.86 19.95 -2.70
N VAL A 16 28.85 19.61 -4.00
CA VAL A 16 27.64 19.13 -4.70
C VAL A 16 27.10 17.84 -4.08
N ILE A 17 27.96 16.86 -3.78
CA ILE A 17 27.54 15.63 -3.08
C ILE A 17 26.96 15.94 -1.69
N THR A 18 27.56 16.85 -0.93
CA THR A 18 27.05 17.24 0.40
C THR A 18 25.65 17.87 0.32
N VAL A 19 25.40 18.75 -0.64
CA VAL A 19 24.07 19.37 -0.85
C VAL A 19 23.04 18.33 -1.31
N ILE A 20 23.40 17.44 -2.22
CA ILE A 20 22.49 16.35 -2.67
C ILE A 20 22.18 15.40 -1.52
N GLY A 21 23.17 15.03 -0.71
CA GLY A 21 23.00 14.12 0.43
C GLY A 21 22.05 14.67 1.51
N THR A 22 22.18 15.95 1.87
CA THR A 22 21.28 16.57 2.87
C THR A 22 19.84 16.70 2.35
N LEU A 23 19.65 16.98 1.06
CA LEU A 23 18.32 16.98 0.44
C LEU A 23 17.70 15.58 0.39
N MET A 24 18.47 14.55 0.00
CA MET A 24 18.00 13.15 -0.07
C MET A 24 17.56 12.62 1.31
N ALA A 25 18.26 12.97 2.38
CA ALA A 25 17.93 12.56 3.74
C ALA A 25 16.51 12.99 4.19
N ILE A 26 16.01 14.11 3.66
CA ILE A 26 14.66 14.63 3.93
C ILE A 26 13.65 14.11 2.89
N ALA A 27 14.05 14.10 1.61
CA ALA A 27 13.15 13.77 0.50
C ALA A 27 12.72 12.29 0.49
N LEU A 28 13.63 11.35 0.74
CA LEU A 28 13.34 9.91 0.67
C LEU A 28 12.24 9.44 1.64
N PRO A 29 12.29 9.74 2.96
CA PRO A 29 11.21 9.35 3.88
C PRO A 29 9.89 10.08 3.61
N SER A 30 9.94 11.30 3.06
CA SER A 30 8.72 12.03 2.68
C SER A 30 8.04 11.40 1.46
N TYR A 31 8.82 10.94 0.48
CA TYR A 31 8.32 10.27 -0.71
C TYR A 31 7.69 8.91 -0.40
N SER A 32 8.29 8.09 0.47
CA SER A 32 7.70 6.81 0.89
C SER A 32 6.39 7.00 1.66
N ASP A 33 6.30 7.99 2.57
CA ASP A 33 5.06 8.38 3.26
C ASP A 33 3.97 8.83 2.26
N TYR A 34 4.33 9.52 1.17
CA TYR A 34 3.40 9.95 0.12
C TYR A 34 2.87 8.79 -0.73
N VAL A 35 3.76 7.94 -1.25
CA VAL A 35 3.35 6.77 -2.06
C VAL A 35 2.47 5.81 -1.25
N LEU A 36 2.79 5.62 0.04
CA LEU A 36 1.96 4.80 0.93
C LEU A 36 0.56 5.41 1.12
N LYS A 37 0.40 6.73 1.32
CA LYS A 37 -0.94 7.37 1.39
C LYS A 37 -1.79 7.10 0.14
N GLY A 38 -1.15 7.02 -1.04
CA GLY A 38 -1.80 6.55 -2.27
C GLY A 38 -2.31 5.11 -2.16
N LYS A 39 -1.48 4.16 -1.68
CA LYS A 39 -1.88 2.77 -1.39
C LYS A 39 -3.09 2.72 -0.45
N LEU A 40 -3.07 3.51 0.62
CA LEU A 40 -4.09 3.50 1.67
C LEU A 40 -5.46 3.90 1.14
N THR A 41 -5.51 4.98 0.35
CA THR A 41 -6.77 5.45 -0.24
C THR A 41 -7.36 4.40 -1.19
N GLU A 42 -6.53 3.83 -2.09
CA GLU A 42 -6.95 2.76 -2.99
C GLU A 42 -7.42 1.51 -2.21
N ALA A 43 -6.68 1.12 -1.17
CA ALA A 43 -6.96 -0.05 -0.36
C ALA A 43 -8.31 0.04 0.37
N MET A 44 -8.57 1.17 1.03
CA MET A 44 -9.84 1.41 1.73
C MET A 44 -11.03 1.44 0.75
N THR A 45 -10.88 2.09 -0.41
CA THR A 45 -11.95 2.15 -1.43
C THR A 45 -12.29 0.76 -1.97
N VAL A 46 -11.30 -0.05 -2.35
CA VAL A 46 -11.54 -1.38 -2.91
C VAL A 46 -12.10 -2.35 -1.86
N LEU A 47 -11.60 -2.32 -0.62
CA LEU A 47 -12.13 -3.20 0.43
C LEU A 47 -13.56 -2.81 0.87
N SER A 48 -13.93 -1.53 0.81
CA SER A 48 -15.33 -1.11 1.05
C SER A 48 -16.27 -1.50 -0.10
N ASP A 49 -15.85 -1.41 -1.37
CA ASP A 49 -16.61 -1.95 -2.51
C ASP A 49 -16.81 -3.47 -2.38
N LEU A 50 -15.77 -4.21 -2.00
CA LEU A 50 -15.85 -5.65 -1.76
C LEU A 50 -16.77 -6.01 -0.57
N GLN A 51 -16.72 -5.25 0.53
CA GLN A 51 -17.64 -5.44 1.66
C GLN A 51 -19.11 -5.26 1.22
N VAL A 52 -19.44 -4.16 0.53
CA VAL A 52 -20.82 -3.92 0.06
C VAL A 52 -21.30 -5.03 -0.89
N ARG A 53 -20.42 -5.54 -1.76
CA ARG A 53 -20.73 -6.70 -2.62
C ARG A 53 -20.98 -7.98 -1.84
N GLN A 54 -20.23 -8.22 -0.75
CA GLN A 54 -20.42 -9.40 0.10
C GLN A 54 -21.76 -9.36 0.84
N GLU A 55 -22.11 -8.23 1.46
CA GLU A 55 -23.39 -8.09 2.16
C GLU A 55 -24.58 -8.19 1.19
N ALA A 56 -24.47 -7.64 -0.02
CA ALA A 56 -25.48 -7.79 -1.06
C ALA A 56 -25.65 -9.26 -1.49
N TYR A 57 -24.55 -9.96 -1.79
CA TYR A 57 -24.59 -11.37 -2.16
C TYR A 57 -25.14 -12.26 -1.03
N TYR A 58 -24.85 -11.94 0.23
CA TYR A 58 -25.38 -12.63 1.40
C TYR A 58 -26.88 -12.39 1.61
N ALA A 59 -27.39 -11.20 1.30
CA ALA A 59 -28.83 -10.92 1.37
C ALA A 59 -29.64 -11.83 0.45
N ASP A 60 -29.14 -12.07 -0.77
CA ASP A 60 -29.75 -12.95 -1.77
C ASP A 60 -29.54 -14.44 -1.46
N ASN A 61 -28.29 -14.85 -1.15
CA ASN A 61 -27.88 -16.26 -1.13
C ASN A 61 -27.75 -16.89 0.26
N ARG A 62 -27.80 -16.09 1.35
CA ARG A 62 -27.56 -16.50 2.75
C ARG A 62 -26.18 -17.13 3.03
N VAL A 63 -25.24 -16.96 2.10
CA VAL A 63 -23.82 -17.29 2.21
C VAL A 63 -23.02 -16.19 1.51
N TYR A 64 -21.82 -15.90 1.99
CA TYR A 64 -20.83 -15.07 1.31
C TYR A 64 -20.17 -15.84 0.17
N SER A 65 -19.58 -15.12 -0.80
CA SER A 65 -18.89 -15.73 -1.94
C SER A 65 -17.38 -15.56 -1.87
N ALA A 66 -16.63 -16.52 -2.41
CA ALA A 66 -15.21 -16.33 -2.68
C ALA A 66 -15.06 -15.46 -3.94
N MET A 67 -14.48 -14.27 -3.80
CA MET A 67 -14.34 -13.32 -4.90
C MET A 67 -12.99 -13.48 -5.60
N THR A 68 -13.03 -13.65 -6.92
CA THR A 68 -11.86 -13.78 -7.79
C THR A 68 -10.88 -12.62 -7.59
N PRO A 69 -9.56 -12.87 -7.52
CA PRO A 69 -8.56 -11.82 -7.34
C PRO A 69 -8.66 -10.72 -8.41
N ARG A 70 -8.98 -9.50 -7.98
CA ARG A 70 -8.97 -8.29 -8.81
C ARG A 70 -7.63 -7.58 -8.62
N THR A 71 -6.85 -7.51 -9.69
CA THR A 71 -5.55 -6.83 -9.71
C THR A 71 -5.71 -5.39 -10.19
N GLY A 72 -5.32 -4.41 -9.38
CA GLY A 72 -5.13 -3.02 -9.79
C GLY A 72 -3.65 -2.77 -10.11
N GLN A 73 -3.35 -2.17 -11.26
CA GLN A 73 -1.98 -1.78 -11.58
C GLN A 73 -1.86 -0.28 -11.80
N THR A 74 -0.79 0.28 -11.24
CA THR A 74 -0.34 1.66 -11.45
C THR A 74 1.14 1.63 -11.80
N GLN A 75 1.69 2.72 -12.33
CA GLN A 75 3.06 2.79 -12.84
C GLN A 75 4.15 2.37 -11.82
N HIS A 76 3.86 2.39 -10.51
CA HIS A 76 4.83 2.08 -9.43
C HIS A 76 4.33 1.08 -8.38
N PHE A 77 3.05 0.66 -8.40
CA PHE A 77 2.57 -0.41 -7.51
C PHE A 77 1.43 -1.22 -8.10
N THR A 78 1.43 -2.52 -7.80
CA THR A 78 0.31 -3.43 -8.00
C THR A 78 -0.43 -3.64 -6.69
N SER A 79 -1.75 -3.63 -6.73
CA SER A 79 -2.64 -4.09 -5.68
C SER A 79 -3.36 -5.36 -6.14
N THR A 80 -3.54 -6.32 -5.24
CA THR A 80 -4.32 -7.54 -5.54
C THR A 80 -5.33 -7.75 -4.42
N ALA A 81 -6.62 -7.64 -4.77
CA ALA A 81 -7.74 -7.74 -3.84
C ALA A 81 -8.53 -9.03 -4.08
N ALA A 82 -8.71 -9.86 -3.05
CA ALA A 82 -9.47 -11.11 -3.13
C ALA A 82 -10.25 -11.33 -1.83
N CYS A 83 -11.36 -12.07 -1.89
CA CYS A 83 -12.11 -12.47 -0.69
C CYS A 83 -12.17 -13.99 -0.57
N VAL A 84 -11.75 -14.50 0.58
CA VAL A 84 -11.86 -15.92 0.94
C VAL A 84 -12.97 -16.13 1.96
N THR A 85 -13.72 -17.21 1.82
CA THR A 85 -14.85 -17.56 2.70
C THR A 85 -14.50 -18.68 3.67
N GLY A 86 -14.97 -18.57 4.90
CA GLY A 86 -14.88 -19.60 5.93
C GLY A 86 -16.26 -20.07 6.40
N ASN A 87 -16.28 -21.02 7.35
CA ASN A 87 -17.47 -21.47 8.07
C ASN A 87 -18.70 -21.75 7.16
N ALA A 88 -18.53 -22.60 6.14
CA ALA A 88 -19.57 -22.91 5.15
C ALA A 88 -20.23 -21.67 4.48
N GLY A 89 -19.46 -20.60 4.27
CA GLY A 89 -19.94 -19.34 3.69
C GLY A 89 -20.52 -18.35 4.69
N GLN A 90 -20.45 -18.62 6.00
CA GLN A 90 -20.95 -17.72 7.07
C GLN A 90 -19.89 -16.74 7.58
N SER A 91 -18.66 -16.77 7.05
CA SER A 91 -17.63 -15.75 7.29
C SER A 91 -16.83 -15.48 6.03
N TYR A 92 -16.21 -14.30 5.96
CA TYR A 92 -15.26 -13.96 4.91
C TYR A 92 -14.09 -13.13 5.44
N VAL A 93 -12.97 -13.17 4.74
CA VAL A 93 -11.90 -12.17 4.86
C VAL A 93 -11.58 -11.68 3.46
N CYS A 94 -11.85 -10.40 3.20
CA CYS A 94 -11.38 -9.70 2.02
C CYS A 94 -10.01 -9.10 2.33
N THR A 95 -9.02 -9.40 1.50
CA THR A 95 -7.62 -9.00 1.66
C THR A 95 -7.17 -8.26 0.41
N LEU A 96 -6.54 -7.10 0.58
CA LEU A 96 -5.85 -6.36 -0.47
C LEU A 96 -4.37 -6.27 -0.12
N ALA A 97 -3.53 -6.98 -0.87
CA ALA A 97 -2.08 -6.94 -0.75
C ALA A 97 -1.47 -5.94 -1.75
N SER A 98 -0.32 -5.36 -1.42
CA SER A 98 0.41 -4.39 -2.25
C SER A 98 1.85 -4.81 -2.53
N THR A 99 2.27 -4.73 -3.78
CA THR A 99 3.66 -5.00 -4.21
C THR A 99 4.22 -3.81 -5.00
N PRO A 100 5.51 -3.46 -4.81
CA PRO A 100 6.52 -4.11 -3.97
C PRO A 100 6.44 -3.72 -2.48
N LEU A 101 5.50 -2.85 -2.08
CA LEU A 101 5.51 -2.20 -0.76
C LEU A 101 5.25 -3.11 0.44
N GLY A 102 4.68 -4.30 0.26
CA GLY A 102 4.59 -5.34 1.30
C GLY A 102 3.49 -5.15 2.34
N TYR A 103 2.66 -4.11 2.23
CA TYR A 103 1.50 -3.94 3.11
C TYR A 103 0.31 -4.76 2.60
N ALA A 104 -0.46 -5.33 3.52
CA ALA A 104 -1.76 -5.94 3.24
C ALA A 104 -2.84 -5.41 4.19
N TYR A 105 -4.03 -5.16 3.66
CA TYR A 105 -5.19 -4.65 4.38
C TYR A 105 -6.30 -5.70 4.34
N THR A 106 -6.98 -5.95 5.45
CA THR A 106 -8.09 -6.90 5.49
C THR A 106 -9.35 -6.31 6.11
N ILE A 107 -10.50 -6.89 5.76
CA ILE A 107 -11.78 -6.70 6.43
C ILE A 107 -12.59 -7.99 6.42
N ASN A 108 -13.34 -8.25 7.50
CA ASN A 108 -14.23 -9.41 7.63
C ASN A 108 -15.71 -9.00 7.80
N GLN A 109 -16.61 -9.98 7.87
CA GLN A 109 -18.06 -9.76 8.02
C GLN A 109 -18.46 -9.05 9.33
N ALA A 110 -17.59 -9.04 10.35
CA ALA A 110 -17.80 -8.28 11.58
C ALA A 110 -17.30 -6.82 11.49
N GLY A 111 -16.86 -6.38 10.31
CA GLY A 111 -16.25 -5.06 10.10
C GLY A 111 -14.89 -4.89 10.77
N ALA A 112 -14.27 -5.96 11.29
CA ALA A 112 -12.94 -5.91 11.88
C ALA A 112 -11.91 -5.64 10.77
N LYS A 113 -11.08 -4.63 10.97
CA LYS A 113 -10.12 -4.10 9.99
C LYS A 113 -8.71 -4.33 10.48
N THR A 114 -7.86 -4.91 9.65
CA THR A 114 -6.46 -5.18 10.02
C THR A 114 -5.51 -4.66 8.95
N THR A 115 -4.34 -4.18 9.35
CA THR A 115 -3.20 -3.94 8.47
C THR A 115 -2.06 -4.86 8.86
N THR A 116 -1.59 -5.70 7.95
CA THR A 116 -0.28 -6.35 8.04
C THR A 116 0.75 -5.44 7.40
N LYS A 117 1.79 -5.08 8.15
CA LYS A 117 2.93 -4.31 7.65
C LYS A 117 3.98 -5.22 6.97
N PRO A 118 4.96 -4.66 6.25
CA PRO A 118 6.02 -5.44 5.59
C PRO A 118 6.96 -6.17 6.56
N ASP A 119 6.99 -5.73 7.83
CA ASP A 119 7.70 -6.39 8.94
C ASP A 119 6.94 -7.59 9.53
N GLY A 120 5.77 -7.93 8.97
CA GLY A 120 4.89 -9.00 9.45
C GLY A 120 4.02 -8.63 10.65
N THR A 121 4.20 -7.44 11.25
CA THR A 121 3.36 -7.00 12.38
C THR A 121 1.95 -6.64 11.91
N THR A 122 0.95 -7.04 12.69
CA THR A 122 -0.46 -6.74 12.42
C THR A 122 -0.99 -5.66 13.37
N VAL A 123 -1.70 -4.69 12.83
CA VAL A 123 -2.41 -3.63 13.57
C VAL A 123 -3.91 -3.80 13.36
N GLN A 124 -4.72 -3.80 14.41
CA GLN A 124 -6.18 -3.98 14.37
C GLN A 124 -6.94 -2.71 13.92
N CYS A 125 -6.43 -2.06 12.87
CA CYS A 125 -7.14 -1.03 12.11
C CYS A 125 -6.60 -0.97 10.67
N TRP A 126 -7.25 -0.22 9.79
CA TRP A 126 -6.61 0.24 8.56
C TRP A 126 -5.73 1.46 8.87
N LEU A 127 -4.42 1.29 8.79
CA LEU A 127 -3.46 2.37 9.02
C LEU A 127 -3.68 3.52 8.02
N LYS A 128 -3.64 4.77 8.49
CA LYS A 128 -3.63 6.02 7.69
C LYS A 128 -2.22 6.56 7.47
N SER A 129 -1.23 6.02 8.16
CA SER A 129 0.20 6.39 8.04
C SER A 129 1.09 5.21 8.47
N PRO A 130 2.35 5.13 8.02
CA PRO A 130 3.26 4.07 8.48
C PRO A 130 3.64 4.23 9.96
N LYS A 131 3.48 5.44 10.50
CA LYS A 131 3.77 5.82 11.90
C LYS A 131 2.71 5.37 12.90
N GLY A 132 1.66 4.66 12.47
CA GLY A 132 0.76 3.92 13.36
C GLY A 132 -0.63 4.53 13.60
N ASN A 133 -1.02 5.59 12.87
CA ASN A 133 -2.33 6.22 13.09
C ASN A 133 -3.46 5.42 12.42
N CYS A 134 -4.55 5.23 13.17
CA CYS A 134 -5.83 4.71 12.68
C CYS A 134 -6.81 5.84 12.29
#